data_AF-A0AAW2PQ24-F1
#
_entry.id   AF-A0AAW2PQ24-F1
#
_cell.length_a   1.000
_cell.length_b   1.000
_cell.length_c   1.000
_cell.angle_alpha   90.00
_cell.angle_beta   90.00
_cell.angle_gamma   90.00
#
_symmetry.space_group_name_H-M   'P 1'
#
loop_
_entity.id
_entity.type
_entity.pdbx_description
1 polymer ?
#
loop_
_entity_poly.entity_id
_entity_poly.type
_entity_poly.pdbx_seq_one_letter_code
_entity_poly.pdbx_strand_id
1 'polypeptide(L)'
;MDATAISPAAPSSSSSSSSEDLLLRALIDRGWHFKDTDRIRGLIKDQLSLPNSVCTVNSVESELLNMDLRSIGGKCLPEPSVLRKTSHLQGPMVLQVCSSRDISRSCLDGASGSSGNRRLLRLELTDGHSRITVVEYPHVPSIPEDVIPGTKVQLRNKAYIRSGILCLNEKVIAILGGVVQSLYEEWKLKRKYLDVSRHTLGLSQENASSCPPPFEKLEIRARVQGTGASKGKYCPSGTTGA
;
A
#
# COMPACT_ATOMS: atom_id res chain seq x y z
N MET A 1 -26.03 70.98 -16.58
CA MET A 1 -25.85 70.27 -15.30
C MET A 1 -25.83 68.81 -15.66
N ASP A 2 -24.62 68.24 -15.58
CA ASP A 2 -24.22 66.95 -16.15
C ASP A 2 -24.92 65.74 -15.53
N ALA A 3 -24.91 64.68 -16.34
CA ALA A 3 -25.43 63.34 -16.11
C ALA A 3 -24.93 62.67 -14.82
N THR A 4 -25.61 61.61 -14.37
CA THR A 4 -24.98 60.30 -14.12
C THR A 4 -26.07 59.21 -14.05
N ALA A 5 -26.05 58.31 -15.02
CA ALA A 5 -26.80 57.06 -15.01
C ALA A 5 -26.08 56.05 -14.10
N ILE A 6 -26.84 55.39 -13.21
CA ILE A 6 -26.34 54.31 -12.35
C ILE A 6 -26.53 53.00 -13.11
N SER A 7 -25.43 52.42 -13.60
CA SER A 7 -25.38 51.04 -14.09
C SER A 7 -25.33 50.07 -12.90
N PRO A 8 -26.10 48.97 -12.90
CA PRO A 8 -25.92 47.90 -11.92
C PRO A 8 -24.74 47.01 -12.34
N ALA A 9 -23.76 46.86 -11.44
CA ALA A 9 -22.67 45.91 -11.59
C ALA A 9 -23.20 44.46 -11.50
N ALA A 10 -22.85 43.64 -12.48
CA ALA A 10 -23.18 42.21 -12.50
C ALA A 10 -22.32 41.42 -11.50
N PRO A 11 -22.88 40.49 -10.71
CA PRO A 11 -22.11 39.59 -9.85
C PRO A 11 -21.64 38.36 -10.64
N SER A 12 -20.48 38.44 -11.27
CA SER A 12 -19.90 37.33 -12.06
C SER A 12 -19.10 36.30 -11.23
N SER A 13 -19.04 36.42 -9.90
CA SER A 13 -18.25 35.56 -9.02
C SER A 13 -19.02 34.42 -8.33
N SER A 14 -20.32 34.28 -8.59
CA SER A 14 -21.18 33.30 -7.90
C SER A 14 -21.30 31.94 -8.61
N SER A 15 -20.92 31.85 -9.89
CA SER A 15 -21.08 30.62 -10.69
C SER A 15 -19.92 29.63 -10.52
N SER A 16 -18.67 30.10 -10.37
CA SER A 16 -17.49 29.23 -10.28
C SER A 16 -17.45 28.42 -8.98
N SER A 17 -17.78 29.04 -7.85
CA SER A 17 -17.83 28.34 -6.54
C SER A 17 -18.85 27.19 -6.53
N SER A 18 -19.98 27.37 -7.22
CA SER A 18 -21.00 26.34 -7.32
C SER A 18 -20.53 25.08 -8.08
N SER A 19 -19.78 25.27 -9.16
CA SER A 19 -19.26 24.16 -9.98
C SER A 19 -18.19 23.36 -9.24
N GLU A 20 -17.29 24.03 -8.52
CA GLU A 20 -16.27 23.39 -7.67
C GLU A 20 -16.91 22.53 -6.58
N ASP A 21 -17.92 23.05 -5.90
CA ASP A 21 -18.64 22.33 -4.85
C ASP A 21 -19.42 21.13 -5.39
N LEU A 22 -19.97 21.23 -6.61
CA LEU A 22 -20.64 20.10 -7.28
C LEU A 22 -19.63 18.99 -7.62
N LEU A 23 -18.46 19.34 -8.16
CA LEU A 23 -17.40 18.37 -8.47
C LEU A 23 -16.86 17.71 -7.19
N LEU A 24 -16.64 18.50 -6.13
CA LEU A 24 -16.19 17.98 -4.84
C LEU A 24 -17.21 17.01 -4.23
N ARG A 25 -18.50 17.37 -4.24
CA ARG A 25 -19.59 16.48 -3.78
C ARG A 25 -19.63 15.19 -4.59
N ALA A 26 -19.52 15.27 -5.91
CA ALA A 26 -19.50 14.09 -6.77
C ALA A 26 -18.32 13.15 -6.47
N LEU A 27 -17.14 13.68 -6.09
CA LEU A 27 -16.00 12.86 -5.65
C LEU A 27 -16.28 12.18 -4.29
N ILE A 28 -16.85 12.92 -3.34
CA ILE A 28 -17.23 12.37 -2.03
C ILE A 28 -18.28 11.27 -2.17
N ASP A 29 -19.27 11.45 -3.06
CA ASP A 29 -20.29 10.44 -3.36
C ASP A 29 -19.70 9.18 -4.00
N ARG A 30 -18.56 9.30 -4.71
CA ARG A 30 -17.76 8.16 -5.20
C ARG A 30 -16.89 7.52 -4.12
N GLY A 31 -16.90 8.02 -2.88
CA GLY A 31 -16.18 7.47 -1.74
C GLY A 31 -14.79 8.08 -1.51
N TRP A 32 -14.44 9.16 -2.21
CA TRP A 32 -13.21 9.89 -1.88
C TRP A 32 -13.36 10.63 -0.55
N HIS A 33 -12.38 10.43 0.33
CA HIS A 33 -12.31 11.14 1.60
C HIS A 33 -11.04 11.98 1.60
N PHE A 34 -11.17 13.28 1.85
CA PHE A 34 -10.07 14.23 1.80
C PHE A 34 -9.77 14.79 3.18
N LYS A 35 -8.49 14.99 3.49
CA LYS A 35 -8.07 15.67 4.74
C LYS A 35 -8.27 17.18 4.65
N ASP A 36 -7.97 17.74 3.49
CA ASP A 36 -8.03 19.17 3.22
C ASP A 36 -8.83 19.38 1.94
N THR A 37 -10.09 19.81 2.09
CA THR A 37 -10.98 20.08 0.96
C THR A 37 -10.58 21.33 0.18
N ASP A 38 -9.89 22.29 0.80
CA ASP A 38 -9.48 23.53 0.14
C ASP A 38 -8.33 23.27 -0.83
N ARG A 39 -7.41 22.36 -0.49
CA ARG A 39 -6.40 21.86 -1.43
C ARG A 39 -7.03 21.23 -2.68
N ILE A 40 -8.08 20.42 -2.51
CA ILE A 40 -8.78 19.78 -3.62
C ILE A 40 -9.56 20.81 -4.45
N ARG A 41 -10.16 21.80 -3.81
CA ARG A 41 -10.78 22.94 -4.50
C ARG A 41 -9.76 23.72 -5.33
N GLY A 42 -8.54 23.92 -4.82
CA GLY A 42 -7.43 24.51 -5.58
C GLY A 42 -7.13 23.73 -6.86
N LEU A 43 -6.99 22.41 -6.75
CA LEU A 43 -6.76 21.53 -7.90
C LEU A 43 -7.91 21.61 -8.93
N ILE A 44 -9.16 21.61 -8.47
CA ILE A 44 -10.34 21.77 -9.34
C ILE A 44 -10.32 23.14 -10.05
N LYS A 45 -9.99 24.22 -9.33
CA LYS A 45 -9.84 25.57 -9.90
C LYS A 45 -8.77 25.64 -10.97
N ASP A 46 -7.62 25.02 -10.72
CA ASP A 46 -6.51 24.98 -11.66
C ASP A 46 -6.95 24.26 -12.95
N GLN A 47 -7.65 23.13 -12.81
CA GLN A 47 -8.21 22.39 -13.96
C GLN A 47 -9.29 23.16 -14.73
N LEU A 48 -10.13 23.93 -14.04
CA LEU A 48 -11.14 24.81 -14.64
C LEU A 48 -10.54 26.02 -15.36
N SER A 49 -9.37 26.47 -14.92
CA SER A 49 -8.68 27.65 -15.47
C SER A 49 -7.87 27.32 -16.73
N LEU A 50 -7.66 26.03 -17.05
CA LEU A 50 -6.93 25.61 -18.23
C LEU A 50 -7.74 25.86 -19.52
N PRO A 51 -7.20 26.60 -20.51
CA PRO A 51 -7.88 26.84 -21.77
C PRO A 51 -8.08 25.53 -22.54
N ASN A 52 -9.27 25.33 -23.13
CA ASN A 52 -9.68 24.15 -23.91
C ASN A 52 -9.81 22.81 -23.16
N SER A 53 -9.75 22.82 -21.82
CA SER A 53 -9.97 21.64 -20.97
C SER A 53 -11.41 21.60 -20.46
N VAL A 54 -12.13 20.49 -20.69
CA VAL A 54 -13.41 20.24 -19.99
C VAL A 54 -13.10 19.58 -18.66
N CYS A 55 -13.19 20.34 -17.57
CA CYS A 55 -13.07 19.79 -16.23
C CYS A 55 -14.29 18.92 -15.91
N THR A 56 -14.10 17.60 -15.91
CA THR A 56 -15.10 16.62 -15.49
C THR A 56 -14.65 15.93 -14.21
N VAL A 57 -15.59 15.30 -13.50
CA VAL A 57 -15.27 14.49 -12.30
C VAL A 57 -14.22 13.42 -12.64
N ASN A 58 -14.28 12.83 -13.83
CA ASN A 58 -13.31 11.80 -14.27
C ASN A 58 -11.90 12.37 -14.50
N SER A 59 -11.79 13.62 -14.98
CA SER A 59 -10.48 14.29 -15.16
C SER A 59 -9.82 14.51 -13.81
N VAL A 60 -10.57 15.07 -12.85
CA VAL A 60 -10.10 15.31 -11.49
C VAL A 60 -9.76 13.98 -10.80
N GLU A 61 -10.64 12.98 -10.92
CA GLU A 61 -10.38 11.64 -10.37
C GLU A 61 -9.10 11.03 -10.95
N SER A 62 -8.86 11.16 -12.26
CA SER A 62 -7.63 10.64 -12.90
C SER A 62 -6.35 11.25 -12.32
N GLU A 63 -6.38 12.53 -11.94
CA GLU A 63 -5.26 13.16 -11.24
C GLU A 63 -5.10 12.61 -9.81
N LEU A 64 -6.21 12.53 -9.06
CA LEU A 64 -6.22 12.01 -7.70
C LEU A 64 -5.77 10.54 -7.60
N LEU A 65 -6.05 9.73 -8.62
CA LEU A 65 -5.60 8.34 -8.71
C LEU A 65 -4.07 8.21 -8.61
N ASN A 66 -3.33 9.22 -9.08
CA ASN A 66 -1.86 9.23 -9.08
C ASN A 66 -1.24 9.91 -7.85
N MET A 67 -2.05 10.44 -6.94
CA MET A 67 -1.60 11.08 -5.70
C MET A 67 -1.55 10.07 -4.54
N ASP A 68 -0.63 10.28 -3.59
CA ASP A 68 -0.57 9.46 -2.38
C ASP A 68 -1.65 9.87 -1.38
N LEU A 69 -2.49 8.94 -0.93
CA LEU A 69 -3.51 9.20 0.10
C LEU A 69 -2.92 9.69 1.42
N ARG A 70 -1.65 9.42 1.74
CA ARG A 70 -1.00 10.04 2.91
C ARG A 70 -0.93 11.57 2.82
N SER A 71 -0.98 12.11 1.60
CA SER A 71 -0.90 13.55 1.34
C SER A 71 -2.27 14.21 1.19
N ILE A 72 -3.27 13.52 0.62
CA ILE A 72 -4.59 14.08 0.31
C ILE A 72 -5.76 13.43 1.05
N GLY A 73 -5.60 12.18 1.48
CA GLY A 73 -6.65 11.33 2.03
C GLY A 73 -7.06 11.76 3.44
N GLY A 74 -8.36 11.76 3.70
CA GLY A 74 -8.95 11.96 5.01
C GLY A 74 -9.17 10.62 5.74
N LYS A 75 -9.23 10.66 7.07
CA LYS A 75 -9.48 9.46 7.87
C LYS A 75 -10.89 8.94 7.61
N CYS A 76 -11.02 7.70 7.13
CA CYS A 76 -12.30 7.03 6.89
C CYS A 76 -12.33 5.59 7.43
N LEU A 77 -11.18 4.98 7.70
CA LEU A 77 -11.10 3.66 8.29
C LEU A 77 -11.29 3.70 9.82
N PRO A 78 -12.05 2.75 10.41
CA PRO A 78 -12.12 2.60 11.85
C PRO A 78 -10.77 2.19 12.45
N GLU A 79 -10.54 2.54 13.71
CA GLU A 79 -9.36 2.12 14.46
C GLU A 79 -9.25 0.58 14.55
N PRO A 80 -8.04 0.00 14.60
CA PRO A 80 -7.85 -1.45 14.66
C PRO A 80 -8.55 -2.12 15.85
N SER A 81 -8.67 -1.42 16.98
CA SER A 81 -9.39 -1.89 18.18
C SER A 81 -10.90 -2.01 17.94
N VAL A 82 -11.47 -1.12 17.13
CA VAL A 82 -12.87 -1.13 16.71
C VAL A 82 -13.08 -2.19 15.63
N LEU A 83 -12.17 -2.31 14.67
CA LEU A 83 -12.24 -3.31 13.58
C LEU A 83 -12.34 -4.75 14.10
N ARG A 84 -11.70 -5.08 15.23
CA ARG A 84 -11.81 -6.42 15.83
C ARG A 84 -13.20 -6.71 16.42
N LYS A 85 -14.00 -5.68 16.69
CA LYS A 85 -15.36 -5.78 17.26
C LYS A 85 -16.45 -5.57 16.21
N THR A 86 -16.11 -5.07 15.03
CA THR A 86 -17.06 -4.86 13.94
C THR A 86 -17.22 -6.12 13.10
N SER A 87 -18.45 -6.37 12.63
CA SER A 87 -18.76 -7.50 11.75
C SER A 87 -18.69 -7.15 10.27
N HIS A 88 -18.71 -5.85 9.94
CA HIS A 88 -18.69 -5.37 8.57
C HIS A 88 -18.21 -3.92 8.48
N LEU A 89 -17.82 -3.52 7.27
CA LEU A 89 -17.51 -2.15 6.86
C LEU A 89 -18.42 -1.78 5.69
N GLN A 90 -18.92 -0.53 5.68
CA GLN A 90 -19.84 -0.05 4.66
C GLN A 90 -19.14 0.95 3.74
N GLY A 91 -19.14 0.69 2.42
CA GLY A 91 -18.72 1.64 1.39
C GLY A 91 -19.82 2.64 0.99
N PRO A 92 -19.54 3.58 0.07
CA PRO A 92 -18.34 3.63 -0.76
C PRO A 92 -17.13 4.30 -0.07
N MET A 93 -15.93 3.73 -0.23
CA MET A 93 -14.68 4.39 0.17
C MET A 93 -13.52 4.04 -0.75
N VAL A 94 -12.72 5.03 -1.12
CA VAL A 94 -11.49 4.86 -1.90
C VAL A 94 -10.30 4.69 -0.95
N LEU A 95 -9.54 3.63 -1.17
CA LEU A 95 -8.36 3.26 -0.41
C LEU A 95 -7.17 3.04 -1.35
N GLN A 96 -5.97 3.07 -0.78
CA GLN A 96 -4.72 2.87 -1.50
C GLN A 96 -4.07 1.56 -1.07
N VAL A 97 -3.61 0.78 -2.04
CA VAL A 97 -2.85 -0.45 -1.81
C VAL A 97 -1.46 -0.09 -1.27
N CYS A 98 -1.11 -0.62 -0.11
CA CYS A 98 0.23 -0.53 0.48
C CYS A 98 1.11 -1.70 0.08
N SER A 99 0.56 -2.92 0.11
CA SER A 99 1.27 -4.14 -0.24
C SER A 99 0.30 -5.19 -0.74
N SER A 100 0.81 -6.10 -1.58
CA SER A 100 0.07 -7.25 -2.09
C SER A 100 0.93 -8.52 -1.95
N ARG A 101 0.28 -9.64 -1.62
CA ARG A 101 0.94 -10.95 -1.55
C ARG A 101 -0.09 -12.06 -1.74
N ASP A 102 0.20 -13.01 -2.62
CA ASP A 102 -0.49 -14.30 -2.62
C ASP A 102 0.01 -15.15 -1.44
N ILE A 103 -0.85 -15.33 -0.43
CA ILE A 103 -0.53 -16.12 0.78
C ILE A 103 -0.81 -17.61 0.60
N SER A 104 -1.28 -18.05 -0.58
CA SER A 104 -1.33 -19.48 -0.92
C SER A 104 0.03 -20.07 -1.29
N ARG A 105 1.02 -19.22 -1.60
CA ARG A 105 2.35 -19.62 -2.04
C ARG A 105 3.38 -19.49 -0.92
N SER A 106 4.39 -20.35 -0.98
CA SER A 106 5.59 -20.22 -0.14
C SER A 106 6.32 -18.93 -0.49
N CYS A 107 6.88 -18.25 0.52
CA CYS A 107 7.67 -17.03 0.32
C CYS A 107 8.99 -17.25 -0.45
N LEU A 108 9.35 -18.51 -0.70
CA LEU A 108 10.55 -18.93 -1.43
C LEU A 108 10.33 -19.07 -2.93
N ASP A 109 9.09 -19.33 -3.35
CA ASP A 109 8.73 -19.29 -4.77
C ASP A 109 8.62 -17.83 -5.15
N GLY A 110 9.56 -17.34 -5.98
CA GLY A 110 9.44 -16.02 -6.59
C GLY A 110 8.11 -15.87 -7.34
N ALA A 111 7.80 -14.65 -7.79
CA ALA A 111 6.52 -14.31 -8.42
C ALA A 111 6.24 -14.99 -9.78
N SER A 112 7.02 -15.98 -10.18
CA SER A 112 7.06 -16.55 -11.54
C SER A 112 6.10 -17.73 -11.79
N GLY A 113 4.99 -17.84 -11.05
CA GLY A 113 4.02 -18.94 -11.27
C GLY A 113 2.59 -18.47 -11.00
N SER A 114 1.61 -18.91 -11.80
CA SER A 114 0.20 -18.57 -11.54
C SER A 114 -0.42 -19.58 -10.58
N SER A 115 -1.05 -19.08 -9.51
CA SER A 115 -1.79 -19.91 -8.54
C SER A 115 -3.16 -20.35 -9.05
N GLY A 116 -3.60 -19.82 -10.20
CA GLY A 116 -4.92 -20.06 -10.77
C GLY A 116 -6.04 -19.88 -9.73
N ASN A 117 -6.97 -20.84 -9.68
CA ASN A 117 -8.14 -20.80 -8.80
C ASN A 117 -7.86 -21.12 -7.32
N ARG A 118 -6.61 -21.41 -6.93
CA ARG A 118 -6.21 -21.67 -5.53
C ARG A 118 -5.60 -20.46 -4.84
N ARG A 119 -5.47 -19.35 -5.58
CA ARG A 119 -4.91 -18.09 -5.10
C ARG A 119 -5.65 -17.58 -3.87
N LEU A 120 -4.88 -17.06 -2.92
CA LEU A 120 -5.41 -16.36 -1.75
C LEU A 120 -4.67 -15.04 -1.59
N LEU A 121 -5.20 -13.95 -2.15
CA LEU A 121 -4.53 -12.66 -2.07
C LEU A 121 -4.78 -11.99 -0.73
N ARG A 122 -3.68 -11.61 -0.07
CA ARG A 122 -3.67 -10.66 1.05
C ARG A 122 -3.22 -9.30 0.52
N LEU A 123 -4.02 -8.27 0.74
CA LEU A 123 -3.63 -6.87 0.53
C LEU A 123 -3.59 -6.14 1.87
N GLU A 124 -2.76 -5.11 1.94
CA GLU A 124 -2.86 -4.08 2.97
C GLU A 124 -3.33 -2.79 2.31
N LEU A 125 -4.42 -2.22 2.82
CA LEU A 125 -5.01 -0.99 2.30
C LEU A 125 -4.85 0.14 3.33
N THR A 126 -4.83 1.38 2.85
CA THR A 126 -4.79 2.58 3.70
C THR A 126 -5.69 3.68 3.16
N ASP A 127 -6.24 4.49 4.06
CA ASP A 127 -6.89 5.77 3.77
C ASP A 127 -5.91 6.97 3.87
N GLY A 128 -4.61 6.69 4.10
CA GLY A 128 -3.57 7.68 4.37
C GLY A 128 -3.26 7.88 5.85
N HIS A 129 -4.11 7.36 6.76
CA HIS A 129 -3.98 7.51 8.22
C HIS A 129 -3.86 6.16 8.92
N SER A 130 -4.80 5.27 8.62
CA SER A 130 -4.91 3.94 9.19
C SER A 130 -4.70 2.88 8.12
N ARG A 131 -4.37 1.66 8.55
CA ARG A 131 -4.17 0.52 7.67
C ARG A 131 -5.12 -0.60 8.04
N ILE A 132 -5.61 -1.32 7.03
CA ILE A 132 -6.45 -2.50 7.19
C ILE A 132 -5.89 -3.65 6.35
N THR A 133 -5.87 -4.85 6.94
CA THR A 133 -5.55 -6.07 6.20
C THR A 133 -6.83 -6.62 5.57
N VAL A 134 -6.75 -6.94 4.29
CA VAL A 134 -7.86 -7.49 3.53
C VAL A 134 -7.43 -8.78 2.85
N VAL A 135 -8.33 -9.75 2.77
CA VAL A 135 -8.09 -11.06 2.16
C VAL A 135 -9.21 -11.35 1.18
N GLU A 136 -8.82 -11.77 0.00
CA GLU A 136 -9.71 -12.30 -1.04
C GLU A 136 -10.40 -13.60 -0.58
N TYR A 137 -11.73 -13.64 -0.62
CA TYR A 137 -12.52 -14.78 -0.11
C TYR A 137 -13.94 -14.75 -0.71
N PRO A 138 -14.25 -15.33 -1.90
CA PRO A 138 -13.53 -16.24 -2.78
C PRO A 138 -12.67 -15.51 -3.85
N HIS A 139 -12.15 -16.25 -4.84
CA HIS A 139 -11.34 -15.67 -5.92
C HIS A 139 -12.06 -14.50 -6.64
N VAL A 140 -11.34 -13.40 -6.84
CA VAL A 140 -11.74 -12.15 -7.48
C VAL A 140 -10.81 -11.93 -8.69
N PRO A 141 -11.21 -12.37 -9.90
CA PRO A 141 -10.39 -12.27 -11.10
C PRO A 141 -10.03 -10.83 -11.49
N SER A 142 -10.83 -9.85 -11.07
CA SER A 142 -10.58 -8.43 -11.33
C SER A 142 -9.35 -7.87 -10.62
N ILE A 143 -8.81 -8.58 -9.63
CA ILE A 143 -7.59 -8.18 -8.93
C ILE A 143 -6.40 -8.97 -9.50
N PRO A 144 -5.35 -8.32 -10.04
CA PRO A 144 -4.18 -9.02 -10.55
C PRO A 144 -3.37 -9.67 -9.41
N GLU A 145 -2.60 -10.72 -9.69
CA GLU A 145 -1.80 -11.47 -8.70
C GLU A 145 -0.87 -10.59 -7.88
N ASP A 146 -0.30 -9.57 -8.53
CA ASP A 146 0.60 -8.60 -7.92
C ASP A 146 0.08 -7.19 -8.20
N VAL A 147 -0.52 -6.60 -7.18
CA VAL A 147 -1.03 -5.22 -7.26
C VAL A 147 0.08 -4.27 -6.82
N ILE A 148 0.36 -3.28 -7.66
CA ILE A 148 1.40 -2.28 -7.43
C ILE A 148 1.01 -1.40 -6.23
N PRO A 149 1.91 -1.16 -5.26
CA PRO A 149 1.69 -0.19 -4.20
C PRO A 149 1.39 1.21 -4.77
N GLY A 150 0.37 1.86 -4.21
CA GLY A 150 -0.14 3.16 -4.70
C GLY A 150 -1.41 3.06 -5.53
N THR A 151 -1.72 1.88 -6.10
CA THR A 151 -2.98 1.64 -6.82
C THR A 151 -4.18 1.93 -5.91
N LYS A 152 -5.17 2.64 -6.46
CA LYS A 152 -6.44 2.95 -5.79
C LYS A 152 -7.45 1.85 -6.03
N VAL A 153 -8.15 1.51 -4.96
CA VAL A 153 -9.26 0.56 -4.96
C VAL A 153 -10.46 1.21 -4.27
N GLN A 154 -11.65 0.87 -4.74
CA GLN A 154 -12.90 1.35 -4.16
C GLN A 154 -13.61 0.18 -3.49
N LEU A 155 -13.90 0.33 -2.21
CA LEU A 155 -14.85 -0.53 -1.50
C LEU A 155 -16.25 0.00 -1.78
N ARG A 156 -17.08 -0.74 -2.52
CA ARG A 156 -18.41 -0.27 -2.96
C ARG A 156 -19.52 -0.61 -1.98
N ASN A 157 -19.55 -1.86 -1.55
CA ASN A 157 -20.67 -2.45 -0.83
C ASN A 157 -20.28 -2.81 0.61
N LYS A 158 -21.21 -3.44 1.32
CA LYS A 158 -20.97 -4.04 2.63
C LYS A 158 -19.92 -5.15 2.53
N ALA A 159 -18.82 -4.96 3.23
CA ALA A 159 -17.69 -5.86 3.30
C ALA A 159 -17.62 -6.52 4.68
N TYR A 160 -17.60 -7.85 4.74
CA TYR A 160 -17.60 -8.55 6.03
C TYR A 160 -16.21 -8.54 6.67
N ILE A 161 -16.18 -8.42 7.99
CA ILE A 161 -14.96 -8.44 8.79
C ILE A 161 -14.97 -9.69 9.65
N ARG A 162 -13.85 -10.41 9.67
CA ARG A 162 -13.61 -11.53 10.58
C ARG A 162 -12.30 -11.31 11.34
N SER A 163 -12.39 -11.16 12.65
CA SER A 163 -11.23 -10.91 13.53
C SER A 163 -10.37 -9.71 13.10
N GLY A 164 -11.00 -8.65 12.57
CA GLY A 164 -10.30 -7.45 12.08
C GLY A 164 -9.72 -7.57 10.66
N ILE A 165 -9.95 -8.68 9.95
CA ILE A 165 -9.57 -8.86 8.55
C ILE A 165 -10.81 -8.66 7.68
N LEU A 166 -10.69 -7.82 6.65
CA LEU A 166 -11.77 -7.61 5.68
C LEU A 166 -11.78 -8.73 4.65
N CYS A 167 -12.92 -9.41 4.47
CA CYS A 167 -13.10 -10.44 3.46
C CYS A 167 -13.64 -9.81 2.17
N LEU A 168 -12.84 -9.85 1.10
CA LEU A 168 -13.17 -9.26 -0.20
C LEU A 168 -13.92 -10.25 -1.07
N ASN A 169 -14.91 -9.72 -1.79
CA ASN A 169 -15.65 -10.39 -2.86
C ASN A 169 -15.61 -9.50 -4.10
N GLU A 170 -15.85 -10.07 -5.28
CA GLU A 170 -15.89 -9.33 -6.54
C GLU A 170 -16.91 -8.17 -6.54
N LYS A 171 -18.03 -8.34 -5.83
CA LYS A 171 -19.05 -7.29 -5.68
C LYS A 171 -18.64 -6.16 -4.75
N VAL A 172 -17.67 -6.40 -3.88
CA VAL A 172 -17.32 -5.50 -2.77
C VAL A 172 -16.20 -4.54 -3.16
N ILE A 173 -15.29 -4.96 -4.05
CA ILE A 173 -14.11 -4.19 -4.43
C ILE A 173 -14.06 -3.94 -5.93
N ALA A 174 -13.61 -2.74 -6.31
CA ALA A 174 -13.25 -2.42 -7.68
C ALA A 174 -11.89 -1.74 -7.73
N ILE A 175 -11.05 -2.14 -8.69
CA ILE A 175 -9.78 -1.47 -8.94
C ILE A 175 -10.05 -0.22 -9.76
N LEU A 176 -9.63 0.94 -9.22
CA LEU A 176 -9.68 2.20 -9.96
C LEU A 176 -8.39 2.45 -10.74
N GLY A 177 -7.26 1.90 -10.28
CA GLY A 177 -5.97 2.03 -10.94
C GLY A 177 -5.13 3.17 -10.36
N GLY A 178 -4.40 3.88 -11.21
CA GLY A 178 -3.47 4.92 -10.80
C GLY A 178 -2.12 4.41 -10.31
N VAL A 179 -1.11 5.28 -10.42
CA VAL A 179 0.27 5.01 -10.02
C VAL A 179 0.80 6.17 -9.19
N VAL A 180 1.23 5.86 -7.97
CA VAL A 180 1.94 6.83 -7.12
C VAL A 180 3.43 6.66 -7.37
N GLN A 181 4.03 7.59 -8.11
CA GLN A 181 5.39 7.44 -8.64
C GLN A 181 6.43 7.05 -7.58
N SER A 182 6.42 7.70 -6.42
CA SER A 182 7.35 7.42 -5.33
C SER A 182 7.25 5.98 -4.79
N LEU A 183 6.02 5.48 -4.63
CA LEU A 183 5.77 4.11 -4.18
C LEU A 183 6.11 3.08 -5.25
N TYR A 184 5.85 3.42 -6.52
CA TYR A 184 6.19 2.56 -7.65
C TYR A 184 7.70 2.37 -7.78
N GLU A 185 8.48 3.45 -7.72
CA GLU A 185 9.95 3.36 -7.79
C GLU A 185 10.53 2.57 -6.62
N GLU A 186 10.04 2.79 -5.39
CA GLU A 186 10.46 2.02 -4.22
C GLU A 186 10.13 0.53 -4.37
N TRP A 187 8.93 0.20 -4.83
CA TRP A 187 8.50 -1.17 -5.07
C TRP A 187 9.33 -1.85 -6.16
N LYS A 188 9.55 -1.16 -7.28
CA LYS A 188 10.33 -1.65 -8.41
C LYS A 188 11.77 -1.93 -7.99
N LEU A 189 12.36 -1.03 -7.20
CA LEU A 189 13.68 -1.21 -6.61
C LEU A 189 13.70 -2.44 -5.71
N LYS A 190 12.76 -2.55 -4.76
CA LYS A 190 12.69 -3.72 -3.87
C LYS A 190 12.62 -5.03 -4.64
N ARG A 191 11.80 -5.14 -5.68
CA ARG A 191 11.74 -6.36 -6.51
C ARG A 191 13.07 -6.67 -7.18
N LYS A 192 13.72 -5.67 -7.79
CA LYS A 192 15.01 -5.83 -8.45
C LYS A 192 16.08 -6.39 -7.50
N TYR A 193 16.08 -6.00 -6.23
CA TYR A 193 17.10 -6.44 -5.25
C TYR A 193 16.69 -7.67 -4.43
N LEU A 194 15.41 -8.02 -4.39
CA LEU A 194 14.94 -9.26 -3.77
C LEU A 194 15.39 -10.50 -4.56
N ASP A 195 15.43 -10.42 -5.89
CA ASP A 195 15.97 -11.50 -6.74
C ASP A 195 17.49 -11.64 -6.60
N VAL A 196 18.23 -10.53 -6.43
CA VAL A 196 19.70 -10.56 -6.29
C VAL A 196 20.14 -11.22 -4.98
N SER A 197 19.31 -11.12 -3.93
CA SER A 197 19.68 -11.52 -2.56
C SER A 197 19.53 -13.02 -2.27
N ARG A 198 19.00 -13.83 -3.20
CA ARG A 198 18.80 -15.29 -2.98
C ARG A 198 19.40 -16.19 -4.06
N HIS A 199 19.60 -15.68 -5.28
CA HIS A 199 20.27 -16.45 -6.34
C HIS A 199 21.78 -16.62 -6.11
N THR A 200 22.40 -15.85 -5.21
CA THR A 200 23.85 -15.91 -4.89
C THR A 200 24.21 -16.81 -3.70
N LEU A 201 23.25 -17.44 -3.02
CA LEU A 201 23.54 -18.36 -1.90
C LEU A 201 23.41 -19.85 -2.27
N GLY A 202 23.14 -20.17 -3.55
CA GLY A 202 22.84 -21.55 -3.96
C GLY A 202 23.75 -22.14 -5.03
N LEU A 203 24.10 -21.40 -6.09
CA LEU A 203 24.73 -21.99 -7.28
C LEU A 203 25.61 -20.98 -8.02
N SER A 204 26.92 -21.01 -7.80
CA SER A 204 27.94 -21.03 -8.87
C SER A 204 29.32 -20.88 -8.24
N GLN A 205 30.08 -21.98 -8.24
CA GLN A 205 31.52 -21.94 -8.09
C GLN A 205 32.13 -21.53 -9.43
N GLU A 206 32.01 -20.26 -9.81
CA GLU A 206 32.81 -19.69 -10.90
C GLU A 206 32.85 -18.16 -10.77
N ASN A 207 34.07 -17.62 -10.66
CA ASN A 207 34.43 -16.19 -10.62
C ASN A 207 34.11 -15.42 -9.33
N ALA A 208 34.98 -15.64 -8.34
CA ALA A 208 35.03 -14.99 -7.02
C ALA A 208 35.49 -13.51 -7.05
N SER A 209 35.08 -12.70 -8.03
CA SER A 209 35.46 -11.27 -8.11
C SER A 209 34.30 -10.29 -7.93
N SER A 210 33.05 -10.76 -7.83
CA SER A 210 31.87 -9.91 -7.69
C SER A 210 31.02 -10.17 -6.44
N CYS A 211 31.40 -11.13 -5.60
CA CYS A 211 30.69 -11.39 -4.36
C CYS A 211 31.24 -10.53 -3.21
N PRO A 212 30.36 -10.00 -2.34
CA PRO A 212 30.81 -9.43 -1.08
C PRO A 212 31.62 -10.48 -0.32
N PRO A 213 32.74 -10.10 0.30
CA PRO A 213 33.61 -11.06 0.98
C PRO A 213 32.84 -11.79 2.10
N PRO A 214 33.12 -13.08 2.32
CA PRO A 214 32.50 -13.84 3.40
C PRO A 214 32.82 -13.19 4.75
N PHE A 215 31.85 -13.21 5.66
CA PHE A 215 32.07 -12.71 7.02
C PHE A 215 33.08 -13.59 7.73
N GLU A 216 34.24 -13.02 8.02
CA GLU A 216 35.25 -13.66 8.85
C GLU A 216 34.90 -13.44 10.32
N LYS A 217 34.94 -14.52 11.11
CA LYS A 217 34.61 -14.46 12.54
C LYS A 217 35.70 -13.67 13.26
N LEU A 218 35.33 -12.55 13.86
CA LEU A 218 36.21 -11.79 14.75
C LEU A 218 36.64 -12.65 15.94
N GLU A 219 37.86 -13.18 15.88
CA GLU A 219 38.48 -13.86 17.01
C GLU A 219 38.95 -12.82 18.04
N ILE A 220 38.04 -12.47 18.96
CA ILE A 220 38.36 -11.68 20.14
C ILE A 220 39.14 -12.58 21.08
N ARG A 221 40.47 -12.59 20.92
CA ARG A 221 41.42 -13.22 21.85
C ARG A 221 41.28 -12.59 23.24
N ALA A 222 40.43 -13.17 24.08
CA ALA A 222 40.42 -12.89 25.50
C ALA A 222 41.75 -13.37 26.09
N ARG A 223 42.60 -12.43 26.48
CA ARG A 223 43.87 -12.71 27.16
C ARG A 223 43.55 -13.14 28.59
N VAL A 224 43.23 -14.41 28.78
CA VAL A 224 43.10 -14.99 30.13
C VAL A 224 44.53 -15.13 30.68
N GLN A 225 44.91 -14.22 31.57
CA GLN A 225 46.06 -14.45 32.46
C GLN A 225 45.65 -15.53 33.45
N GLY A 226 45.99 -16.79 33.15
CA GLY A 226 45.83 -17.92 34.06
C GLY A 226 47.16 -18.30 34.69
N THR A 227 47.38 -17.85 35.92
CA THR A 227 48.35 -18.45 36.84
C THR A 227 47.81 -19.76 37.40
N GLY A 228 48.68 -20.77 37.52
CA GLY A 228 48.56 -21.82 38.54
C GLY A 228 47.75 -23.07 38.17
N ALA A 229 48.47 -24.19 38.09
CA ALA A 229 47.97 -25.53 37.83
C ALA A 229 47.05 -26.11 38.91
N SER A 230 46.16 -27.03 38.52
CA SER A 230 45.91 -28.28 39.26
C SER A 230 45.25 -29.34 38.37
N LYS A 231 45.86 -30.53 38.34
CA LYS A 231 45.46 -31.72 37.57
C LYS A 231 44.23 -32.38 38.21
N GLY A 232 43.16 -32.56 37.44
CA GLY A 232 42.09 -33.52 37.72
C GLY A 232 42.15 -34.68 36.73
N LYS A 233 42.61 -35.84 37.18
CA LYS A 233 42.54 -37.12 36.43
C LYS A 233 41.13 -37.68 36.58
N TYR A 234 40.51 -38.10 35.48
CA TYR A 234 39.40 -39.05 35.49
C TYR A 234 39.63 -40.11 34.42
N CYS A 235 39.67 -41.37 34.84
CA CYS A 235 39.66 -42.56 33.99
C CYS A 235 38.26 -43.16 33.99
N PRO A 236 37.74 -43.70 32.87
CA PRO A 236 36.59 -44.60 32.91
C PRO A 236 37.07 -46.05 32.87
N SER A 237 36.80 -46.80 33.94
CA SER A 237 36.81 -48.26 33.96
C SER A 237 35.51 -48.77 33.34
N GLY A 238 35.61 -49.60 32.30
CA GLY A 238 34.46 -50.33 31.75
C GLY A 238 34.02 -51.49 32.65
N THR A 239 32.80 -52.00 32.42
CA THR A 239 32.45 -53.43 32.61
C THR A 239 31.17 -53.74 31.81
N THR A 240 31.23 -54.92 31.21
CA THR A 240 30.37 -55.67 30.28
C THR A 240 29.15 -56.33 30.94
N GLY A 241 28.19 -56.77 30.11
CA GLY A 241 27.19 -57.81 30.40
C GLY A 241 25.78 -57.37 29.97
N ALA A 242 25.05 -58.04 29.08
CA ALA A 242 25.12 -59.39 28.54
C ALA A 242 24.77 -59.42 27.04
#